data_AF-A0AAV1GEW5-F1
#
_entry.id   AF-A0AAV1GEW5-F1
#
_cell.length_a   1.000
_cell.length_b   1.000
_cell.length_c   1.000
_cell.angle_alpha   90.00
_cell.angle_beta   90.00
_cell.angle_gamma   90.00
#
_symmetry.space_group_name_H-M   'P 1'
#
loop_
_entity.id
_entity.type
_entity.pdbx_description
1 polymer ?
#
loop_
_entity_poly.entity_id
_entity_poly.type
_entity_poly.pdbx_seq_one_letter_code
_entity_poly.pdbx_strand_id
1 'polypeptide(L)'
;MSTAFNPPQARGIDLSLPTCGETQCNGHGTCVSPPGGGTALVCECELGYRGEFCDDTVNGALSLPLTLSVVAVILGLLILAFIVAKMRQRQKKKLRKIREVEDGYNVAV
;
A
#
# COMPACT_ATOMS: atom_id res chain seq x y z
N MET A 1 51.70 48.17 -3.39
CA MET A 1 50.30 47.80 -3.05
C MET A 1 50.14 46.34 -3.44
N SER A 2 50.23 45.42 -2.47
CA SER A 2 50.18 43.98 -2.72
C SER A 2 48.79 43.48 -2.34
N THR A 3 48.00 43.08 -3.33
CA THR A 3 46.68 42.48 -3.12
C THR A 3 46.86 41.01 -2.77
N ALA A 4 46.49 40.64 -1.54
CA ALA A 4 46.45 39.25 -1.09
C ALA A 4 45.28 38.53 -1.77
N PHE A 5 45.59 37.56 -2.64
CA PHE A 5 44.62 36.66 -3.24
C PHE A 5 44.26 35.58 -2.21
N ASN A 6 43.13 35.72 -1.51
CA ASN A 6 42.64 34.69 -0.60
C ASN A 6 42.06 33.53 -1.43
N PRO A 7 42.54 32.28 -1.26
CA PRO A 7 41.96 31.11 -1.94
C PRO A 7 40.53 30.86 -1.44
N PRO A 8 39.64 30.31 -2.28
CA PRO A 8 38.26 30.04 -1.89
C PRO A 8 38.25 29.02 -0.75
N GLN A 9 37.66 29.43 0.38
CA GLN A 9 37.46 28.60 1.55
C GLN A 9 36.74 27.31 1.16
N ALA A 10 37.39 26.18 1.42
CA ALA A 10 36.73 24.88 1.44
C ALA A 10 35.56 25.00 2.43
N ARG A 11 34.33 25.00 1.90
CA ARG A 11 33.12 24.99 2.73
C ARG A 11 33.14 23.70 3.52
N GLY A 12 33.37 23.82 4.82
CA GLY A 12 33.36 22.70 5.75
C GLY A 12 32.05 21.92 5.61
N ILE A 13 32.18 20.61 5.47
CA ILE A 13 31.05 19.70 5.55
C ILE A 13 30.80 19.53 7.05
N ASP A 14 29.86 20.31 7.58
CA ASP A 14 29.46 20.20 8.98
C ASP A 14 28.68 18.88 9.15
N LEU A 15 29.37 17.85 9.64
CA LEU A 15 28.84 16.48 9.78
C LEU A 15 27.75 16.36 10.88
N SER A 16 27.34 17.49 11.45
CA SER A 16 26.44 17.62 12.59
C SER A 16 25.05 18.15 12.21
N LEU A 17 24.85 18.60 10.97
CA LEU A 17 23.56 19.09 10.48
C LEU A 17 22.91 18.00 9.61
N PRO A 18 21.68 17.54 9.93
CA PRO A 18 21.02 16.51 9.14
C PRO A 18 20.87 17.01 7.70
N THR A 19 21.40 16.23 6.77
CA THR A 19 21.47 16.60 5.35
C THR A 19 20.08 16.87 4.80
N CYS A 20 19.95 17.69 3.76
CA CYS A 20 18.68 17.84 3.04
C CYS A 20 18.11 16.48 2.62
N GLY A 21 18.96 15.52 2.28
CA GLY A 21 18.54 14.13 2.04
C GLY A 21 17.81 13.49 3.21
N GLU A 22 18.25 13.69 4.45
CA GLU A 22 17.62 13.13 5.66
C GLU A 22 16.35 13.87 6.07
N THR A 23 16.34 15.20 5.96
CA THR A 23 15.22 16.04 6.42
C THR A 23 14.12 16.22 5.39
N GLN A 24 14.47 16.32 4.12
CA GLN A 24 13.55 16.63 3.02
C GLN A 24 13.24 15.40 2.15
N CYS A 25 14.19 14.48 1.99
CA CYS A 25 14.03 13.28 1.15
C CYS A 25 13.92 11.98 1.98
N ASN A 26 13.49 12.09 3.25
CA ASN A 26 13.32 10.97 4.20
C ASN A 26 14.53 10.04 4.34
N GLY A 27 15.74 10.52 4.07
CA GLY A 27 16.96 9.71 4.07
C GLY A 27 17.10 8.74 2.90
N HIS A 28 16.18 8.80 1.92
CA HIS A 28 16.11 7.90 0.77
C HIS A 28 16.42 8.61 -0.55
N GLY A 29 17.14 9.74 -0.50
CA GLY A 29 17.52 10.49 -1.68
C GLY A 29 18.43 11.67 -1.39
N THR A 30 18.89 12.31 -2.46
CA THR A 30 19.74 13.49 -2.40
C THR A 30 19.04 14.70 -3.01
N CYS A 31 19.19 15.87 -2.39
CA CYS A 31 18.59 17.08 -2.92
C CYS A 31 19.44 17.65 -4.07
N VAL A 32 18.83 17.77 -5.24
CA VAL A 32 19.46 18.31 -6.44
C VAL A 32 18.67 19.53 -6.96
N SER A 33 19.37 20.42 -7.66
CA SER A 33 18.70 21.55 -8.32
C SER A 33 17.86 21.03 -9.50
N PRO A 34 16.64 21.55 -9.69
CA PRO A 34 15.75 21.09 -10.75
C PRO A 34 16.38 21.35 -12.11
N PRO A 35 16.23 20.41 -13.07
CA PRO A 35 16.69 20.60 -14.44
C PRO A 35 15.89 21.74 -15.07
N GLY A 36 16.48 22.93 -15.14
CA GLY A 36 15.82 24.14 -15.63
C GLY A 36 16.14 25.42 -14.85
N GLY A 37 16.83 25.31 -13.69
CA GLY A 37 17.24 26.48 -12.91
C GLY A 37 16.07 27.08 -12.12
N GLY A 38 15.86 26.55 -10.92
CA GLY A 38 14.88 27.05 -9.95
C GLY A 38 15.43 26.92 -8.52
N THR A 39 14.84 27.65 -7.58
CA THR A 39 15.23 27.62 -6.16
C THR A 39 14.60 26.47 -5.37
N ALA A 40 13.62 25.76 -5.95
CA ALA A 40 12.99 24.60 -5.33
C ALA A 40 13.90 23.37 -5.50
N LEU A 41 14.56 22.91 -4.44
CA LEU A 41 15.34 21.67 -4.48
C LEU A 41 14.39 20.49 -4.73
N VAL A 42 14.77 19.59 -5.64
CA VAL A 42 14.06 18.35 -5.94
C VAL A 42 14.84 17.19 -5.35
N CYS A 43 14.14 16.20 -4.80
CA CYS A 43 14.76 14.97 -4.33
C CYS A 43 15.04 14.01 -5.49
N GLU A 44 16.30 13.59 -5.62
CA GLU A 44 16.71 12.47 -6.46
C GLU A 44 16.74 11.21 -5.58
N CYS A 45 15.73 10.35 -5.75
CA CYS A 45 15.51 9.19 -4.89
C CYS A 45 16.42 8.02 -5.25
N GLU A 46 16.81 7.26 -4.23
CA GLU A 46 17.53 6.00 -4.39
C GLU A 46 16.67 4.92 -5.07
N LEU A 47 17.35 3.95 -5.69
CA LEU A 47 16.70 2.82 -6.36
C LEU A 47 15.74 2.09 -5.41
N GLY A 48 14.46 2.13 -5.72
CA GLY A 48 13.43 1.52 -4.89
C GLY A 48 12.48 2.52 -4.24
N TYR A 49 12.80 3.82 -4.27
CA TYR A 49 12.00 4.91 -3.71
C TYR A 49 11.55 5.89 -4.79
N ARG A 50 10.41 6.55 -4.56
CA ARG A 50 9.69 7.46 -5.44
C ARG A 50 8.89 8.48 -4.62
N GLY A 51 8.29 9.43 -5.32
CA GLY A 51 7.54 10.54 -4.74
C GLY A 51 8.41 11.78 -4.57
N GLU A 52 7.78 12.91 -4.24
CA GLU A 52 8.45 14.20 -4.10
C GLU A 52 9.50 14.20 -2.97
N PHE A 53 9.28 13.38 -1.95
CA PHE A 53 10.12 13.25 -0.75
C PHE A 53 10.72 11.85 -0.57
N CYS A 54 10.75 11.02 -1.62
CA CYS A 54 11.27 9.66 -1.59
C CYS A 54 10.65 8.75 -0.50
N ASP A 55 9.38 9.00 -0.13
CA ASP A 55 8.66 8.23 0.89
C ASP A 55 7.95 6.98 0.30
N ASP A 56 7.65 7.01 -1.00
CA ASP A 56 6.97 5.90 -1.65
C ASP A 56 7.97 4.86 -2.12
N THR A 57 7.80 3.59 -1.75
CA THR A 57 8.60 2.52 -2.36
C THR A 57 7.96 2.04 -3.67
N VAL A 58 8.78 1.78 -4.69
CA VAL A 58 8.33 1.20 -5.97
C VAL A 58 7.69 -0.18 -5.78
N ASN A 59 8.08 -0.89 -4.72
CA ASN A 59 7.49 -2.16 -4.31
C ASN A 59 6.19 -1.96 -3.51
N GLY A 60 6.02 -0.82 -2.83
CA GLY A 60 4.81 -0.41 -2.14
C GLY A 60 3.60 -0.31 -3.06
N ALA A 61 3.83 0.17 -4.29
CA ALA A 61 2.80 0.21 -5.34
C ALA A 61 2.30 -1.18 -5.76
N LEU A 62 3.07 -2.25 -5.53
CA LEU A 62 2.61 -3.63 -5.74
C LEU A 62 2.02 -4.27 -4.47
N SER A 63 2.53 -3.94 -3.28
CA SER A 63 2.02 -4.53 -2.03
C SER A 63 0.61 -4.05 -1.66
N LEU A 64 0.26 -2.81 -2.00
CA LEU A 64 -1.10 -2.28 -1.82
C LEU A 64 -2.17 -3.03 -2.65
N PRO A 65 -2.04 -3.19 -3.97
CA PRO A 65 -3.03 -3.93 -4.75
C PRO A 65 -3.06 -5.42 -4.40
N LEU A 66 -1.92 -6.03 -4.06
CA LEU A 66 -1.84 -7.44 -3.67
C LEU A 66 -2.61 -7.72 -2.38
N THR A 67 -2.39 -6.92 -1.32
CA THR A 67 -3.06 -7.13 -0.03
C THR A 67 -4.57 -6.89 -0.13
N LEU A 68 -5.00 -5.83 -0.81
CA LEU A 68 -6.43 -5.55 -1.01
C LEU A 68 -7.12 -6.64 -1.83
N SER A 69 -6.46 -7.17 -2.87
CA SER A 69 -7.00 -8.28 -3.66
C SER A 69 -7.22 -9.53 -2.80
N VAL A 70 -6.24 -9.92 -1.99
CA VAL A 70 -6.33 -11.09 -1.10
C VAL A 70 -7.45 -10.92 -0.07
N VAL A 71 -7.56 -9.75 0.56
CA VAL A 71 -8.63 -9.46 1.53
C VAL A 71 -10.01 -9.54 0.88
N ALA A 72 -10.18 -8.98 -0.32
CA ALA A 72 -11.45 -9.03 -1.04
C ALA A 72 -11.85 -10.49 -1.39
N VAL A 73 -10.89 -11.31 -1.82
CA VAL A 73 -11.13 -12.74 -2.10
C VAL A 73 -11.54 -13.49 -0.82
N ILE A 74 -10.83 -13.28 0.29
CA ILE A 74 -11.16 -13.93 1.57
C ILE A 74 -12.58 -13.55 2.02
N LEU A 75 -12.91 -12.26 2.02
CA LEU A 75 -14.26 -11.79 2.39
C LEU A 75 -15.33 -12.37 1.46
N GLY A 76 -15.08 -12.41 0.15
CA GLY A 76 -15.98 -13.02 -0.83
C GLY A 76 -16.22 -14.50 -0.58
N LEU A 77 -15.16 -15.28 -0.28
CA LEU A 77 -15.27 -16.70 0.04
C LEU A 77 -16.02 -16.95 1.35
N LEU A 78 -15.80 -16.13 2.39
CA LEU A 78 -16.52 -16.22 3.66
C LEU A 78 -18.01 -15.93 3.48
N ILE A 79 -18.36 -14.88 2.70
CA ILE A 79 -19.74 -14.53 2.39
C ILE A 79 -20.40 -15.66 1.59
N LEU A 80 -19.74 -16.17 0.55
CA LEU A 80 -20.25 -17.27 -0.26
C LEU A 80 -20.47 -18.53 0.57
N ALA A 81 -19.51 -18.89 1.43
CA ALA A 81 -19.61 -20.02 2.34
C ALA A 81 -20.78 -19.84 3.32
N PHE A 82 -20.98 -18.65 3.87
CA PHE A 82 -22.09 -18.35 4.77
C PHE A 82 -23.45 -18.44 4.06
N ILE A 83 -23.56 -17.89 2.85
CA ILE A 83 -24.78 -17.98 2.02
C ILE A 83 -25.06 -19.45 1.71
N VAL A 84 -24.08 -20.20 1.24
CA VAL A 84 -24.21 -21.63 0.94
C VAL A 84 -24.59 -22.42 2.19
N ALA A 85 -23.99 -22.15 3.34
CA ALA A 85 -24.33 -22.79 4.61
C ALA A 85 -25.77 -22.48 5.02
N LYS A 86 -26.21 -21.23 4.95
CA LYS A 86 -27.59 -20.81 5.23
C LYS A 86 -28.57 -21.43 4.24
N MET A 87 -28.24 -21.48 2.95
CA MET A 87 -29.05 -22.13 1.92
C MET A 87 -29.16 -23.62 2.20
N ARG A 88 -28.05 -24.32 2.43
CA ARG A 88 -28.05 -25.76 2.77
C ARG A 88 -28.86 -26.03 4.04
N GLN A 89 -28.78 -25.18 5.05
CA GLN A 89 -29.61 -25.29 6.25
C GLN A 89 -31.10 -25.12 5.95
N ARG A 90 -31.47 -24.10 5.14
CA ARG A 90 -32.86 -23.88 4.72
C ARG A 90 -33.38 -25.02 3.85
N GLN A 91 -32.55 -25.53 2.93
CA GLN A 91 -32.87 -26.66 2.07
C GLN A 91 -33.11 -27.93 2.89
N LYS A 92 -32.23 -28.24 3.86
CA LYS A 92 -32.44 -29.38 4.77
C LYS A 92 -33.76 -29.27 5.55
N LYS A 93 -34.13 -28.06 6.00
CA LYS A 93 -35.42 -27.83 6.68
C LYS A 93 -36.62 -27.95 5.73
N LYS A 94 -36.53 -27.44 4.50
CA LYS A 94 -37.59 -27.57 3.49
C LYS A 94 -37.80 -29.03 3.07
N LEU A 95 -36.72 -29.77 2.81
CA LEU A 95 -36.81 -31.18 2.40
C LEU A 95 -37.45 -32.05 3.49
N ARG A 96 -37.14 -31.80 4.78
CA ARG A 96 -37.81 -32.48 5.90
C ARG A 96 -39.32 -32.24 5.91
N LYS A 97 -39.76 -30.99 5.73
CA LYS A 97 -41.19 -30.65 5.68
C LYS A 97 -41.92 -31.27 4.49
N ILE A 98 -41.28 -31.30 3.31
CA ILE A 98 -41.87 -31.94 2.12
C ILE A 98 -42.11 -33.43 2.39
N ARG A 99 -41.13 -34.11 3.01
CA ARG A 99 -41.25 -35.52 3.38
C ARG A 99 -42.34 -35.76 4.43
N GLU A 100 -42.45 -34.89 5.43
CA GLU A 100 -43.54 -34.95 6.43
C GLU A 100 -44.94 -34.81 5.78
N VAL A 101 -45.09 -33.97 4.75
CA VAL A 101 -46.35 -33.83 4.00
C VAL A 101 -46.64 -35.06 3.12
N GLU A 102 -45.62 -35.62 2.48
CA GLU A 102 -45.74 -36.83 1.66
C GLU A 102 -46.15 -38.05 2.50
N ASP A 103 -45.52 -38.24 3.66
CA ASP A 103 -45.87 -39.30 4.61
C ASP A 103 -47.31 -39.10 5.15
N GLY A 104 -47.75 -37.86 5.39
CA GLY A 104 -49.11 -37.56 5.83
C GLY A 104 -50.19 -37.84 4.77
N TYR A 105 -49.91 -37.58 3.49
CA TYR A 105 -50.81 -37.91 2.38
C TYR A 105 -50.95 -39.42 2.19
N ASN A 106 -49.84 -40.15 2.25
CA ASN A 106 -49.82 -41.61 2.07
C ASN A 106 -50.55 -42.37 3.18
N VAL A 107 -50.74 -41.77 4.37
CA VAL A 107 -51.52 -42.37 5.48
C VAL A 107 -53.03 -42.07 5.35
N ALA A 108 -53.41 -41.02 4.62
CA ALA A 108 -54.81 -40.57 4.50
C ALA A 108 -55.58 -41.22 3.33
N VAL A 109 -54.89 -41.93 2.43
CA VAL A 109 -55.44 -42.70 1.29
C VAL A 109 -55.52 -44.17 1.65
#